data_AF-A0A940T9U7-F1
#
_entry.id   AF-A0A940T9U7-F1
#
_cell.length_a   1.000
_cell.length_b   1.000
_cell.length_c   1.000
_cell.angle_alpha   90.00
_cell.angle_beta   90.00
_cell.angle_gamma   90.00
#
_symmetry.space_group_name_H-M   'P 1'
#
loop_
_entity.id
_entity.type
_entity.pdbx_description
1 polymer ?
#
loop_
_entity_poly.entity_id
_entity_poly.type
_entity_poly.pdbx_seq_one_letter_code
_entity_poly.pdbx_strand_id
1 'polypeptide(L)'
;MSAKSDIIRNGSEITAADKPFLLDVVGRYEVKIGGKVYDTICVMDIETYDGGVVSEQYLDKNGRTILWRRFNRNDWAKDRYKKNWTEILPENERITVNGEVYVHWYDCITDYIYE
;
A
#
# COMPACT_ATOMS: atom_id res chain seq x y z
N MET A 1 13.72 -6.38 -9.09
CA MET A 1 12.74 -5.56 -9.84
C MET A 1 13.33 -4.19 -10.03
N SER A 2 13.15 -3.57 -11.20
CA SER A 2 13.52 -2.17 -11.45
C SER A 2 12.26 -1.30 -11.45
N ALA A 3 12.38 -0.05 -11.00
CA ALA A 3 11.30 0.93 -11.11
C ALA A 3 10.98 1.16 -12.59
N LYS A 4 9.70 1.09 -12.94
CA LYS A 4 9.18 1.39 -14.28
C LYS A 4 8.70 2.83 -14.41
N SER A 5 8.47 3.50 -13.27
CA SER A 5 7.86 4.83 -13.16
C SER A 5 6.41 4.86 -13.63
N ASP A 6 5.75 3.71 -13.59
CA ASP A 6 4.32 3.59 -13.85
C ASP A 6 3.49 3.99 -12.63
N ILE A 7 4.11 3.92 -11.44
CA ILE A 7 3.55 4.40 -10.18
C ILE A 7 4.58 5.33 -9.55
N ILE A 8 4.17 6.55 -9.23
CA ILE A 8 5.02 7.55 -8.58
C ILE A 8 4.35 7.94 -7.27
N ARG A 9 5.07 7.78 -6.16
CA ARG A 9 4.60 8.17 -4.83
C ARG A 9 5.30 9.45 -4.37
N ASN A 10 4.50 10.43 -3.98
CA ASN A 10 4.94 11.66 -3.33
C ASN A 10 4.18 11.83 -2.01
N GLY A 11 4.69 11.23 -0.95
CA GLY A 11 4.01 11.18 0.34
C GLY A 11 2.72 10.36 0.28
N SER A 12 1.59 11.00 0.61
CA SER A 12 0.25 10.40 0.52
C SER A 12 -0.39 10.52 -0.87
N GLU A 13 0.23 11.26 -1.79
CA GLU A 13 -0.28 11.44 -3.16
C GLU A 13 0.46 10.48 -4.10
N ILE A 14 -0.30 9.68 -4.84
CA ILE A 14 0.22 8.71 -5.80
C ILE A 14 -0.38 8.99 -7.18
N THR A 15 0.48 9.04 -8.18
CA THR A 15 0.07 9.01 -9.59
C THR A 15 0.39 7.65 -10.17
N ALA A 16 -0.53 7.13 -10.97
CA ALA A 16 -0.44 5.81 -11.56
C ALA A 16 -0.88 5.88 -13.03
N ALA A 17 -0.15 5.18 -13.90
CA ALA A 17 -0.51 5.05 -15.31
C ALA A 17 -1.87 4.36 -15.48
N ASP A 18 -2.64 4.74 -16.50
CA ASP A 18 -3.87 4.04 -16.87
C ASP A 18 -3.54 2.75 -17.63
N LYS A 19 -3.49 1.61 -16.91
CA LYS A 19 -3.18 0.30 -17.48
C LYS A 19 -3.79 -0.84 -16.65
N PRO A 20 -4.05 -2.01 -17.26
CA PRO A 20 -4.72 -3.13 -16.59
C PRO A 20 -3.87 -3.85 -15.53
N PHE A 21 -2.56 -3.56 -15.43
CA PHE A 21 -1.66 -4.19 -14.47
C PHE A 21 -0.69 -3.15 -13.88
N LEU A 22 -0.93 -2.76 -12.63
CA LEU A 22 -0.21 -1.69 -11.94
C LEU A 22 0.56 -2.24 -10.74
N LEU A 23 1.75 -2.75 -11.02
CA LEU A 23 2.73 -3.15 -10.01
C LEU A 23 4.09 -2.53 -10.32
N ASP A 24 4.63 -1.77 -9.36
CA ASP A 24 5.89 -1.05 -9.52
C ASP A 24 6.64 -0.83 -8.20
N VAL A 25 7.96 -0.64 -8.28
CA VAL A 25 8.79 -0.20 -7.16
C VAL A 25 8.74 1.32 -7.09
N VAL A 26 8.25 1.87 -5.97
CA VAL A 26 8.03 3.31 -5.81
C VAL A 26 9.11 4.03 -5.00
N GLY A 27 10.03 3.28 -4.38
CA GLY A 27 11.15 3.86 -3.65
C GLY A 27 11.84 2.91 -2.68
N ARG A 28 12.87 3.43 -2.02
CA ARG A 28 13.60 2.76 -0.93
C ARG A 28 13.21 3.42 0.39
N TYR A 29 12.92 2.62 1.40
CA TYR A 29 12.37 3.06 2.67
C TYR A 29 13.05 2.34 3.84
N GLU A 30 13.17 3.06 4.95
CA GLU A 30 13.46 2.45 6.26
C GLU A 30 12.15 2.10 6.95
N VAL A 31 11.92 0.82 7.23
CA VAL A 31 10.78 0.35 8.03
C VAL A 31 11.25 0.12 9.47
N LYS A 32 10.56 0.73 10.44
CA LYS A 32 10.89 0.61 11.87
C LYS A 32 9.79 -0.16 12.60
N ILE A 33 10.10 -1.36 13.09
CA ILE A 33 9.16 -2.21 13.81
C ILE A 33 9.86 -2.79 15.04
N GLY A 34 9.24 -2.68 16.21
CA GLY A 34 9.76 -3.27 17.46
C GLY A 34 11.17 -2.79 17.83
N GLY A 35 11.54 -1.55 17.50
CA GLY A 35 12.87 -0.99 17.74
C GLY A 35 13.96 -1.41 16.75
N LYS A 36 13.67 -2.33 15.81
CA LYS A 36 14.56 -2.69 14.70
C LYS A 36 14.29 -1.78 13.50
N VAL A 37 15.33 -1.57 12.68
CA VAL A 37 15.26 -0.80 11.42
C VAL A 37 15.59 -1.73 10.27
N TYR A 38 14.74 -1.76 9.25
CA TYR A 38 14.88 -2.58 8.06
C TYR A 38 15.03 -1.70 6.83
N ASP A 39 16.09 -1.94 6.08
CA ASP A 39 16.32 -1.32 4.77
C ASP A 39 15.52 -2.08 3.70
N THR A 40 14.57 -1.39 3.07
CA THR A 40 13.59 -2.03 2.17
C THR A 40 13.38 -1.24 0.89
N ILE A 41 12.84 -1.91 -0.13
CA ILE A 41 12.13 -1.25 -1.23
C ILE A 41 10.62 -1.35 -0.99
N CYS A 42 9.86 -0.35 -1.41
CA CYS A 42 8.39 -0.42 -1.43
C CYS A 42 7.91 -0.77 -2.83
N VAL A 43 7.16 -1.85 -2.93
CA VAL A 43 6.42 -2.27 -4.12
C VAL A 43 4.96 -1.91 -3.90
N MET A 44 4.39 -1.14 -4.81
CA MET A 44 2.95 -0.85 -4.81
C MET A 44 2.24 -1.71 -5.84
N ASP A 45 1.07 -2.22 -5.45
CA ASP A 45 0.08 -2.84 -6.33
C ASP A 45 -1.22 -2.04 -6.24
N ILE A 46 -1.71 -1.55 -7.37
CA ILE A 46 -2.92 -0.73 -7.47
C ILE A 46 -3.97 -1.51 -8.27
N GLU A 47 -4.96 -2.04 -7.55
CA GLU A 47 -6.16 -2.70 -8.08
C GLU A 47 -5.92 -3.90 -9.02
N THR A 48 -4.71 -4.45 -9.10
CA THR A 48 -4.38 -5.49 -10.10
C THR A 48 -5.19 -6.78 -9.89
N TYR A 49 -5.41 -7.18 -8.64
CA TYR A 49 -6.09 -8.45 -8.31
C TYR A 49 -7.44 -8.26 -7.61
N ASP A 50 -7.67 -7.12 -6.97
CA ASP A 50 -8.90 -6.79 -6.23
C ASP A 50 -9.22 -5.32 -6.52
N GLY A 51 -10.31 -5.09 -7.26
CA GLY A 51 -10.73 -3.74 -7.65
C GLY A 51 -11.07 -2.89 -6.43
N GLY A 52 -10.60 -1.65 -6.40
CA GLY A 52 -10.71 -0.77 -5.24
C GLY A 52 -9.72 -1.07 -4.11
N VAL A 53 -8.65 -1.81 -4.35
CA VAL A 53 -7.63 -2.12 -3.33
C VAL A 53 -6.25 -1.68 -3.78
N VAL A 54 -5.51 -1.05 -2.87
CA VAL A 54 -4.08 -0.75 -3.04
C VAL A 54 -3.31 -1.49 -1.96
N SER A 55 -2.17 -2.06 -2.32
CA SER A 55 -1.24 -2.61 -1.34
C SER A 55 0.18 -2.07 -1.50
N GLU A 56 0.85 -1.96 -0.36
CA GLU A 56 2.26 -1.61 -0.24
C GLU A 56 3.01 -2.79 0.37
N GLN A 57 4.11 -3.21 -0.27
CA GLN A 57 4.94 -4.32 0.20
C GLN A 57 6.36 -3.83 0.37
N TYR A 58 6.86 -3.88 1.60
CA TYR A 58 8.20 -3.45 1.95
C TYR A 58 9.12 -4.67 1.99
N LEU A 59 9.94 -4.83 0.95
CA LEU A 59 10.80 -6.00 0.76
C LEU A 59 12.23 -5.68 1.19
N ASP A 60 12.83 -6.55 2.00
CA ASP A 60 14.25 -6.45 2.35
C ASP A 60 15.17 -6.83 1.17
N LYS A 61 16.48 -6.67 1.37
CA LYS A 61 17.51 -7.04 0.36
C LYS A 61 17.49 -8.50 -0.09
N ASN A 62 16.86 -9.39 0.68
CA ASN A 62 16.72 -10.82 0.36
C ASN A 62 15.36 -11.11 -0.31
N GLY A 63 14.54 -10.09 -0.58
CA GLY A 63 13.22 -10.22 -1.17
C GLY A 63 12.14 -10.69 -0.18
N ARG A 64 12.41 -10.64 1.13
CA ARG A 64 11.44 -11.03 2.15
C ARG A 64 10.59 -9.82 2.55
N THR A 65 9.29 -10.02 2.69
CA THR A 65 8.35 -8.96 3.09
C THR A 65 8.48 -8.66 4.57
N ILE A 66 8.92 -7.44 4.90
CA ILE A 66 8.98 -6.94 6.28
C ILE A 66 7.62 -6.43 6.74
N LEU A 67 6.91 -5.74 5.85
CA LEU A 67 5.59 -5.17 6.07
C LEU A 67 4.79 -5.26 4.77
N TRP A 68 3.56 -5.71 4.88
CA TRP A 68 2.55 -5.60 3.83
C TRP A 68 1.39 -4.78 4.37
N ARG A 69 0.92 -3.80 3.60
CA ARG A 69 -0.09 -2.84 4.04
C ARG A 69 -1.20 -2.75 3.00
N ARG A 70 -2.46 -2.79 3.44
CA ARG A 70 -3.64 -2.61 2.57
C ARG A 70 -4.34 -1.29 2.80
N PHE A 71 -4.74 -0.69 1.69
CA PHE A 71 -5.69 0.41 1.65
C PHE A 71 -6.90 0.01 0.79
N ASN A 72 -8.09 0.39 1.24
CA ASN A 72 -9.33 0.18 0.50
C ASN A 72 -9.83 1.52 -0.03
N ARG A 73 -10.24 1.57 -1.30
CA ARG A 73 -10.86 2.76 -1.89
C ARG A 73 -12.06 3.16 -1.07
N ASN A 74 -12.37 4.45 -1.06
CA ASN A 74 -13.37 4.98 -0.14
C ASN A 74 -14.75 4.31 -0.27
N ASP A 75 -15.10 3.83 -1.46
CA ASP A 75 -16.34 3.12 -1.77
C ASP A 75 -16.21 1.59 -1.80
N TRP A 76 -15.04 1.02 -1.47
CA TRP A 76 -14.79 -0.42 -1.56
C TRP A 76 -15.78 -1.20 -0.70
N ALA A 77 -16.48 -2.16 -1.33
CA ALA A 77 -17.52 -2.98 -0.71
C ALA A 77 -18.63 -2.17 0.02
N LYS A 78 -18.93 -0.95 -0.44
CA LYS A 78 -19.98 -0.10 0.16
C LYS A 78 -21.35 -0.78 0.21
N ASP A 79 -21.70 -1.62 -0.77
CA ASP A 79 -22.95 -2.38 -0.74
C ASP A 79 -23.03 -3.34 0.45
N ARG A 80 -21.90 -3.83 0.95
CA ARG A 80 -21.83 -4.68 2.14
C ARG A 80 -21.84 -3.86 3.43
N TYR A 81 -21.00 -2.83 3.52
CA TYR A 81 -20.79 -2.08 4.76
C TYR A 81 -21.74 -0.89 4.96
N LYS A 82 -22.44 -0.48 3.89
CA LYS A 82 -23.41 0.64 3.85
C LYS A 82 -22.83 2.01 4.22
N LYS A 83 -21.50 2.14 4.28
CA LYS A 83 -20.76 3.37 4.58
C LYS A 83 -19.50 3.43 3.73
N ASN A 84 -18.97 4.63 3.50
CA ASN A 84 -17.65 4.79 2.91
C ASN A 84 -16.56 4.50 3.97
N TRP A 85 -15.35 4.14 3.54
CA TRP A 85 -14.25 3.82 4.44
C TRP A 85 -13.79 5.01 5.28
N THR A 86 -13.89 6.24 4.78
CA THR A 86 -13.62 7.45 5.58
C THR A 86 -14.61 7.66 6.72
N GLU A 87 -15.78 7.02 6.68
CA GLU A 87 -16.76 7.03 7.77
C GLU A 87 -16.56 5.85 8.73
N ILE A 88 -16.07 4.72 8.23
CA ILE A 88 -15.82 3.51 9.04
C ILE A 88 -14.53 3.68 9.86
N LEU A 89 -13.47 4.22 9.25
CA LEU A 89 -12.15 4.42 9.85
C LEU A 89 -11.69 5.88 9.65
N PRO A 90 -12.34 6.84 10.34
CA PRO A 90 -12.09 8.27 10.10
C PRO A 90 -10.66 8.71 10.43
N GLU A 91 -10.01 8.09 11.40
CA GLU A 91 -8.67 8.45 11.88
C GLU A 91 -7.54 7.66 11.21
N ASN A 92 -7.86 6.67 10.37
CA ASN A 92 -6.83 5.86 9.72
C ASN A 92 -6.11 6.64 8.63
N GLU A 93 -4.84 6.25 8.39
CA GLU A 93 -4.00 6.81 7.33
C GLU A 93 -4.72 6.71 5.97
N ARG A 94 -4.52 7.73 5.14
CA ARG A 94 -5.13 7.83 3.81
C ARG A 94 -4.05 8.10 2.77
N ILE A 95 -4.27 7.52 1.60
CA ILE A 95 -3.53 7.85 0.39
C ILE A 95 -4.53 8.24 -0.70
N THR A 96 -4.07 9.06 -1.62
CA THR A 96 -4.82 9.46 -2.82
C THR A 96 -4.13 8.86 -4.03
N VAL A 97 -4.82 8.06 -4.83
CA VAL A 97 -4.31 7.52 -6.09
C VAL A 97 -5.10 8.13 -7.23
N ASN A 98 -4.45 8.92 -8.09
CA ASN A 98 -5.10 9.62 -9.20
C ASN A 98 -6.35 10.42 -8.80
N GLY A 99 -6.36 11.00 -7.59
CA GLY A 99 -7.50 11.73 -7.02
C GLY A 99 -8.51 10.88 -6.24
N GLU A 100 -8.43 9.55 -6.32
CA GLU A 100 -9.28 8.64 -5.56
C GLU A 100 -8.71 8.36 -4.17
N VAL A 101 -9.56 8.43 -3.15
CA VAL A 101 -9.14 8.24 -1.75
C VAL A 101 -9.15 6.75 -1.38
N TYR A 102 -8.07 6.28 -0.77
CA TYR A 102 -7.96 4.96 -0.17
C TYR A 102 -7.59 5.09 1.31
N VAL A 103 -8.23 4.27 2.13
CA VAL A 103 -8.10 4.29 3.60
C VAL A 103 -7.40 3.03 4.06
N HIS A 104 -6.40 3.19 4.91
CA HIS A 104 -5.64 2.10 5.51
C HIS A 104 -6.58 1.16 6.26
N TRP A 105 -6.48 -0.14 5.99
CA TRP A 105 -7.31 -1.15 6.64
C TRP A 105 -6.52 -1.99 7.64
N TYR A 106 -5.44 -2.65 7.20
CA TYR A 106 -4.59 -3.45 8.08
C TYR A 106 -3.17 -3.58 7.54
N ASP A 107 -2.28 -3.95 8.47
CA ASP A 107 -0.90 -4.32 8.21
C ASP A 107 -0.73 -5.83 8.48
N CYS A 108 0.08 -6.49 7.65
CA CYS A 108 0.62 -7.82 7.89
C CYS A 108 2.13 -7.72 8.04
N ILE A 109 2.65 -8.43 9.03
CA ILE A 109 4.07 -8.54 9.33
C ILE A 109 4.44 -10.02 9.35
N THR A 110 5.68 -10.34 9.03
CA THR A 110 6.17 -11.72 9.02
C THR A 110 6.81 -12.09 10.34
N ASP A 111 6.62 -13.32 10.81
CA ASP A 111 7.11 -13.78 12.12
C ASP A 111 8.63 -13.59 12.32
N TYR A 112 9.44 -13.72 11.26
CA TYR A 112 10.91 -13.57 11.36
C TYR A 112 11.37 -12.16 11.78
N ILE A 113 10.50 -11.15 11.78
CA ILE A 113 10.89 -9.82 12.30
C ILE A 113 11.02 -9.80 13.83
N TYR A 114 10.42 -10.79 14.50
CA TYR A 114 10.47 -10.98 15.95
C TYR A 114 11.64 -11.86 16.41
N GLU A 115 12.27 -12.60 15.49
CA GLU A 115 13.54 -13.32 15.72
C GLU A 115 14.72 -12.36 15.83
#